data_AF-A0A9E1Q8Q9-F1
#
_entry.id   AF-A0A9E1Q8Q9-F1
#
_cell.length_a   1.000
_cell.length_b   1.000
_cell.length_c   1.000
_cell.angle_alpha   90.00
_cell.angle_beta   90.00
_cell.angle_gamma   90.00
#
_symmetry.space_group_name_H-M   'P 1'
#
loop_
_entity.id
_entity.type
_entity.pdbx_description
1 polymer ?
#
loop_
_entity_poly.entity_id
_entity_poly.type
_entity_poly.pdbx_seq_one_letter_code
_entity_poly.pdbx_strand_id
1 'polypeptide(L)' 'LFEGKILKEGSTEFLAADEQVRRVYLGKNFKLRSRN' A
#
# COMPACT_ATOMS: atom_id res chain seq x y z
N LEU A 1 3.45 -5.38 6.34
CA LEU A 1 4.45 -5.80 7.36
C LEU A 1 5.62 -4.80 7.43
N PHE A 2 5.49 -3.75 8.23
CA PHE A 2 6.59 -2.81 8.46
C PHE A 2 7.23 -3.16 9.81
N GLU A 3 8.55 -3.36 9.84
CA GLU A 3 9.29 -3.71 11.07
C GLU A 3 8.71 -4.91 11.86
N GLY A 4 8.27 -5.96 11.15
CA GLY A 4 7.76 -7.18 11.79
C GLY A 4 6.35 -7.08 12.40
N LYS A 5 5.63 -5.96 12.19
CA LYS A 5 4.24 -5.79 12.60
C LYS A 5 3.33 -5.45 11.41
N ILE A 6 2.04 -5.82 11.50
CA ILE A 6 1.04 -5.38 10.53
C ILE A 6 0.87 -3.87 10.72
N LEU A 7 1.18 -3.11 9.66
CA LEU A 7 1.08 -1.66 9.67
C LEU A 7 -0.37 -1.21 9.43
N LYS A 8 -1.05 -1.86 8.49
CA LYS A 8 -2.45 -1.60 8.11
C LYS A 8 -3.01 -2.78 7.34
N GLU A 9 -4.32 -3.02 7.45
CA GLU A 9 -5.07 -4.04 6.73
C GLU A 9 -6.29 -3.42 6.04
N GLY A 10 -6.73 -4.00 4.92
CA GLY A 10 -7.84 -3.48 4.12
C GLY A 10 -7.77 -3.91 2.66
N SER A 11 -8.67 -3.39 1.82
CA SER A 11 -8.67 -3.68 0.38
C SER A 11 -7.46 -3.09 -0.32
N THR A 12 -7.12 -3.63 -1.49
CA THR A 12 -6.00 -3.16 -2.30
C THR A 12 -6.13 -1.68 -2.66
N GLU A 13 -7.35 -1.22 -2.95
CA GLU A 13 -7.67 0.17 -3.27
C GLU A 13 -7.42 1.08 -2.06
N PHE A 14 -7.88 0.65 -0.88
CA PHE A 14 -7.67 1.39 0.36
C PHE A 14 -6.18 1.52 0.71
N LEU A 15 -5.44 0.42 0.64
CA LEU A 15 -4.00 0.41 0.91
C LEU A 15 -3.20 1.19 -0.14
N ALA A 16 -3.63 1.18 -1.40
CA ALA A 16 -3.00 1.94 -2.47
C ALA A 16 -3.29 3.45 -2.39
N ALA A 17 -4.41 3.86 -1.79
CA ALA A 17 -4.77 5.26 -1.59
C ALA A 17 -4.11 5.89 -0.36
N ASP A 18 -3.75 5.09 0.65
CA ASP A 18 -3.19 5.59 1.91
C ASP A 18 -1.76 6.14 1.76
N GLU A 19 -1.57 7.42 2.12
CA GLU A 19 -0.30 8.13 1.95
C GLU A 19 0.85 7.52 2.76
N GLN A 20 0.58 7.06 3.97
CA GLN A 20 1.58 6.44 4.83
C GLN A 20 2.02 5.09 4.26
N VAL A 21 1.08 4.24 3.83
CA VAL A 21 1.36 2.97 3.15
C VAL A 21 2.10 3.19 1.84
N ARG A 22 1.70 4.19 1.04
CA ARG A 22 2.42 4.54 -0.20
C ARG A 22 3.87 4.91 0.07
N ARG A 23 4.12 5.71 1.10
CA ARG A 23 5.47 6.19 1.44
C ARG A 23 6.39 5.08 1.94
N VAL A 24 5.89 4.21 2.82
CA VAL A 24 6.74 3.22 3.53
C VAL A 24 6.69 1.82 2.90
N TYR A 25 5.74 1.57 2.00
CA TYR A 25 5.43 0.22 1.52
C TYR A 25 5.40 0.09 -0.01
N LEU A 26 4.75 1.03 -0.71
CA LEU A 26 4.57 0.93 -2.17
C LEU A 26 5.67 1.66 -2.95
N GLY A 27 6.24 2.72 -2.38
CA GLY A 27 7.23 3.57 -3.03
C GLY A 27 6.60 4.61 -3.97
N LYS A 28 7.36 5.65 -4.29
CA LYS A 28 6.88 6.84 -5.04
C LYS A 28 6.40 6.53 -6.48
N ASN A 29 6.87 5.42 -7.07
CA ASN A 29 6.58 5.04 -8.45
C ASN A 29 5.50 3.96 -8.59
N PHE A 30 4.86 3.56 -7.50
CA PHE A 30 3.83 2.54 -7.53
C PHE A 30 2.61 2.98 -8.37
N LYS A 31 2.12 2.08 -9.21
CA LYS A 31 0.84 2.22 -9.92
C LYS A 31 0.04 0.95 -9.73
N LEU A 32 -1.15 1.08 -9.16
CA LEU A 32 -2.12 0.00 -9.10
C LEU A 32 -2.54 -0.34 -10.53
N ARG A 33 -2.40 -1.60 -10.94
CA ARG A 33 -2.89 -2.09 -12.23
C ARG A 33 -4.15 -2.89 -11.99
N SER A 34 -5.25 -2.47 -12.60
CA SER A 34 -6.46 -3.29 -12.67
C SER A 34 -6.17 -4.51 -13.51
N ARG A 35 -6.49 -5.69 -12.99
CA ARG A 35 -6.45 -6.93 -13.75
C ARG A 35 -7.78 -7.03 -14.49
N ASN A 36 -7.77 -6.63 -15.76
CA ASN A 36 -8.82 -7.02 -16.71
C ASN A 36 -8.72 -8.51 -17.01
#